data_AF-A0A7Y9GB72-F1
#
_entry.id   AF-A0A7Y9GB72-F1
#
_cell.length_a   1.000
_cell.length_b   1.000
_cell.length_c   1.000
_cell.angle_alpha   90.00
_cell.angle_beta   90.00
_cell.angle_gamma   90.00
#
_symmetry.space_group_name_H-M   'P 1'
#
loop_
_entity.id
_entity.type
_entity.pdbx_description
1 polymer ?
#
loop_
_entity_poly.entity_id
_entity_poly.type
_entity_poly.pdbx_seq_one_letter_code
_entity_poly.pdbx_strand_id
1 'polypeptide(L)'
;MRVTITVPEETTADFVVATDRNPGDLSAAILRRFSGSFAAAMSERLGSPRLALACHPAVNSPWDLSGVTGPDADDTERLRQATQHIGVTSVLPAGDLPLGPHLARAAAKAIAESVCGVLVDPVSSQVLPVVPFGRFDEFALADDWLGASLPPYRNSGRCAADEDDIDGCACVYLTTRGLCRFGLPELQITNVACPHDLAALNVLRTAAQRLLPLGRHPGEHALPAELLLTSADFSAFWGNRDPMWDDGPLAVSLSEVTPHRLAVRPPADFPGTLNEWLWDELPPILHELLSCEPDHAMAGRPSG
;
A
#
# COMPACT_ATOMS: atom_id res chain seq x y z
N MET A 1 -10.22 24.07 -11.86
CA MET A 1 -10.97 22.88 -12.35
C MET A 1 -11.32 22.01 -11.13
N ARG A 2 -12.26 21.05 -11.21
CA ARG A 2 -12.50 20.08 -10.11
C ARG A 2 -12.20 18.69 -10.66
N VAL A 3 -11.69 17.80 -9.80
CA VAL A 3 -11.49 16.38 -10.14
C VAL A 3 -12.61 15.60 -9.48
N THR A 4 -13.24 14.69 -10.22
CA THR A 4 -14.27 13.81 -9.66
C THR A 4 -13.67 12.43 -9.46
N ILE A 5 -13.93 11.82 -8.31
CA ILE A 5 -13.64 10.40 -8.07
C ILE A 5 -14.95 9.68 -7.73
N THR A 6 -15.03 8.40 -8.04
CA THR A 6 -16.18 7.55 -7.70
C THR A 6 -15.74 6.45 -6.75
N VAL A 7 -16.31 6.47 -5.54
CA VAL A 7 -16.12 5.40 -4.55
C VAL A 7 -17.21 4.35 -4.76
N PRO A 8 -16.86 3.07 -4.98
CA PRO A 8 -17.85 2.03 -5.20
C PRO A 8 -18.62 1.69 -3.90
N GLU A 9 -19.81 1.13 -4.04
CA GLU A 9 -20.60 0.61 -2.91
C GLU A 9 -19.86 -0.52 -2.18
N GLU A 10 -19.17 -1.37 -2.96
CA GLU A 10 -18.41 -2.50 -2.47
C GLU A 10 -16.98 -2.49 -3.04
N THR A 11 -16.04 -2.97 -2.23
CA THR A 11 -14.63 -3.14 -2.56
C THR A 11 -14.25 -4.59 -2.33
N THR A 12 -13.19 -5.04 -3.01
CA THR A 12 -12.63 -6.37 -2.80
C THR A 12 -11.23 -6.25 -2.20
N ALA A 13 -10.97 -7.00 -1.14
CA ALA A 13 -9.64 -7.20 -0.59
C ALA A 13 -9.24 -8.68 -0.79
N ASP A 14 -8.12 -8.89 -1.47
CA ASP A 14 -7.59 -10.22 -1.79
C ASP A 14 -6.20 -10.40 -1.20
N PHE A 15 -5.97 -11.57 -0.62
CA PHE A 15 -4.67 -12.04 -0.16
C PHE A 15 -4.48 -13.48 -0.57
N VAL A 16 -3.24 -13.89 -0.83
CA VAL A 16 -2.91 -15.25 -1.25
C VAL A 16 -1.81 -15.80 -0.36
N VAL A 17 -1.99 -17.02 0.13
CA VAL A 17 -0.94 -17.78 0.82
C VAL A 17 -0.45 -18.88 -0.10
N ALA A 18 0.81 -18.78 -0.52
CA ALA A 18 1.48 -19.81 -1.31
C ALA A 18 2.15 -20.83 -0.38
N THR A 19 1.90 -22.12 -0.58
CA THR A 19 2.43 -23.19 0.28
C THR A 19 2.58 -24.51 -0.47
N ASP A 20 3.42 -25.38 0.07
CA ASP A 20 3.54 -26.80 -0.29
C ASP A 20 2.82 -27.71 0.71
N ARG A 21 2.28 -27.16 1.80
CA ARG A 21 1.65 -27.90 2.88
C ARG A 21 0.15 -28.08 2.65
N ASN A 22 -0.40 -29.14 3.26
CA ASN A 22 -1.83 -29.37 3.27
C ASN A 22 -2.54 -28.30 4.12
N PRO A 23 -3.52 -27.55 3.56
CA PRO A 23 -4.23 -26.48 4.27
C PRO A 23 -5.01 -26.96 5.50
N GLY A 24 -5.44 -28.23 5.55
CA GLY A 24 -6.26 -28.76 6.64
C GLY A 24 -7.55 -27.93 6.84
N ASP A 25 -7.96 -27.75 8.10
CA ASP A 25 -9.09 -26.88 8.46
C ASP A 25 -8.61 -25.43 8.68
N LEU A 26 -8.73 -24.62 7.63
CA LEU A 26 -8.32 -23.22 7.62
C LEU A 26 -9.15 -22.35 8.58
N SER A 27 -10.46 -22.60 8.68
CA SER A 27 -11.33 -21.85 9.58
C SER A 27 -10.92 -22.07 11.04
N ALA A 28 -10.63 -23.32 11.41
CA ALA A 28 -10.11 -23.63 12.73
C ALA A 28 -8.72 -23.01 12.96
N ALA A 29 -7.85 -22.96 11.94
CA ALA A 29 -6.54 -22.31 12.04
C ALA A 29 -6.66 -20.81 12.33
N ILE A 30 -7.55 -20.11 11.62
CA ILE A 30 -7.84 -18.69 11.83
C ILE A 30 -8.39 -18.46 13.24
N LEU A 31 -9.46 -19.16 13.63
CA LEU A 31 -10.16 -18.89 14.89
C LEU A 31 -9.31 -19.19 16.12
N ARG A 32 -8.38 -20.14 16.05
CA ARG A 32 -7.42 -20.42 17.15
C ARG A 32 -6.46 -19.26 17.41
N ARG A 33 -6.26 -18.35 16.43
CA ARG A 33 -5.29 -17.26 16.55
C ARG A 33 -5.85 -16.03 17.26
N PHE A 34 -7.17 -15.92 17.35
CA PHE A 34 -7.86 -14.73 17.80
C PHE A 34 -8.73 -14.98 19.03
N SER A 35 -8.97 -13.91 19.80
CA SER A 35 -9.81 -13.95 21.00
C SER A 35 -10.71 -12.72 21.10
N GLY A 36 -11.74 -12.79 21.95
CA GLY A 36 -12.61 -11.65 22.26
C GLY A 36 -13.47 -11.17 21.08
N SER A 37 -13.71 -9.86 21.00
CA SER A 37 -14.54 -9.24 19.96
C SER A 37 -14.01 -9.48 18.54
N PHE A 38 -12.70 -9.62 18.39
CA PHE A 38 -12.09 -9.88 17.09
C PHE A 38 -12.39 -11.29 16.59
N ALA A 39 -12.30 -12.30 17.46
CA ALA A 39 -12.70 -13.66 17.11
C ALA A 39 -14.19 -13.73 16.74
N ALA A 40 -15.04 -12.95 17.42
CA ALA A 40 -16.46 -12.85 17.09
C ALA A 40 -16.67 -12.23 15.69
N ALA A 41 -16.04 -11.08 15.41
CA ALA A 41 -16.13 -10.42 14.09
C ALA A 41 -15.60 -11.30 12.95
N MET A 42 -14.53 -12.07 13.19
CA MET A 42 -13.98 -13.04 12.24
C MET A 42 -14.96 -14.20 12.01
N SER A 43 -15.49 -14.77 13.10
CA SER A 43 -16.44 -15.90 13.04
C SER A 43 -17.71 -15.56 12.29
N GLU A 44 -18.23 -14.33 12.45
CA GLU A 44 -19.43 -13.86 11.76
C GLU A 44 -19.24 -13.79 10.23
N ARG A 45 -18.02 -13.55 9.77
CA ARG A 45 -17.71 -13.35 8.35
C ARG A 45 -17.23 -14.61 7.64
N LEU A 46 -16.58 -15.52 8.36
CA LEU A 46 -16.03 -16.75 7.80
C LEU A 46 -17.09 -17.57 7.07
N GLY A 47 -16.79 -17.96 5.83
CA GLY A 47 -17.71 -18.73 5.00
C GLY A 47 -18.80 -17.88 4.32
N SER A 48 -18.75 -16.56 4.45
CA SER A 48 -19.57 -15.62 3.69
C SER A 48 -18.72 -14.87 2.64
N PRO A 49 -19.34 -14.13 1.70
CA PRO A 49 -18.59 -13.26 0.78
C PRO A 49 -17.72 -12.21 1.48
N ARG A 50 -18.01 -11.86 2.75
CA ARG A 50 -17.21 -10.91 3.53
C ARG A 50 -15.89 -11.50 4.02
N LEU A 51 -15.73 -12.83 3.99
CA LEU A 51 -14.48 -13.54 4.20
C LEU A 51 -14.57 -14.96 3.65
N ALA A 52 -14.28 -15.09 2.35
CA ALA A 52 -14.27 -16.34 1.62
C ALA A 52 -12.85 -16.91 1.53
N LEU A 53 -12.75 -18.23 1.65
CA LEU A 53 -11.50 -18.97 1.55
C LEU A 53 -11.59 -19.91 0.35
N ALA A 54 -10.54 -19.96 -0.47
CA ALA A 54 -10.48 -20.86 -1.63
C ALA A 54 -9.08 -21.49 -1.74
N CYS A 55 -9.02 -22.78 -2.04
CA CYS A 55 -7.75 -23.49 -2.23
C CYS A 55 -7.64 -23.94 -3.69
N HIS A 56 -6.52 -23.63 -4.32
CA HIS A 56 -6.25 -23.97 -5.71
C HIS A 56 -4.85 -24.59 -5.82
N PRO A 57 -4.67 -25.65 -6.64
CA PRO A 57 -3.33 -26.02 -7.10
C PRO A 57 -2.68 -24.81 -7.78
N ALA A 58 -1.39 -24.57 -7.52
CA ALA A 58 -0.68 -23.39 -8.04
C ALA A 58 -0.78 -23.29 -9.58
N VAL A 59 -0.75 -24.43 -10.28
CA VAL A 59 -0.90 -24.52 -11.74
C VAL A 59 -2.26 -24.04 -12.28
N ASN A 60 -3.30 -24.06 -11.44
CA ASN A 60 -4.67 -23.64 -11.75
C ASN A 60 -5.08 -22.43 -10.90
N SER A 61 -4.11 -21.70 -10.35
CA SER A 61 -4.35 -20.52 -9.52
C SER A 61 -5.05 -19.43 -10.33
N PRO A 62 -6.13 -18.83 -9.83
CA PRO A 62 -6.75 -17.66 -10.46
C PRO A 62 -5.91 -16.37 -10.28
N TRP A 63 -4.95 -16.37 -9.34
CA TRP A 63 -4.05 -15.24 -9.11
C TRP A 63 -2.75 -15.41 -9.89
N ASP A 64 -2.36 -14.37 -10.64
CA ASP A 64 -1.04 -14.23 -11.24
C ASP A 64 -0.06 -13.65 -10.21
N LEU A 65 0.89 -14.48 -9.78
CA LEU A 65 1.90 -14.12 -8.79
C LEU A 65 3.29 -13.93 -9.42
N SER A 66 3.41 -13.92 -10.74
CA SER A 66 4.69 -13.89 -11.45
C SER A 66 5.48 -12.58 -11.25
N GLY A 67 4.78 -11.47 -11.04
CA GLY A 67 5.35 -10.14 -10.80
C GLY A 67 5.52 -9.77 -9.34
N VAL A 68 5.29 -10.70 -8.41
CA VAL A 68 5.38 -10.44 -6.97
C VAL A 68 6.84 -10.22 -6.57
N THR A 69 7.07 -9.20 -5.76
CA THR A 69 8.38 -8.86 -5.20
C THR A 69 8.37 -9.03 -3.69
N GLY A 70 9.52 -9.39 -3.11
CA GLY A 70 9.69 -9.50 -1.67
C GLY A 70 11.10 -9.11 -1.27
N PRO A 71 11.32 -8.69 -0.01
CA PRO A 71 12.65 -8.35 0.48
C PRO A 71 13.54 -9.60 0.63
N ASP A 72 12.93 -10.77 0.84
CA ASP A 72 13.63 -12.05 1.01
C ASP A 72 13.59 -12.89 -0.28
N ALA A 73 14.77 -13.24 -0.77
CA ALA A 73 14.94 -14.11 -1.93
C ALA A 73 14.41 -15.53 -1.65
N ASP A 74 14.51 -16.01 -0.41
CA ASP A 74 14.03 -17.34 -0.01
C ASP A 74 12.50 -17.40 -0.06
N ASP A 75 11.80 -16.36 0.40
CA ASP A 75 10.34 -16.27 0.28
C ASP A 75 9.90 -16.18 -1.18
N THR A 76 10.63 -15.44 -2.00
CA THR A 76 10.34 -15.36 -3.44
C THR A 76 10.55 -16.72 -4.12
N GLU A 77 11.56 -17.49 -3.71
CA GLU A 77 11.78 -18.84 -4.24
C GLU A 77 10.72 -19.82 -3.74
N ARG A 78 10.37 -19.80 -2.46
CA ARG A 78 9.28 -20.60 -1.89
C ARG A 78 7.93 -20.31 -2.56
N LEU A 79 7.67 -19.05 -2.90
CA LEU A 79 6.50 -18.66 -3.69
C LEU A 79 6.49 -19.34 -5.06
N ARG A 80 7.62 -19.37 -5.77
CA ARG A 80 7.72 -20.03 -7.09
C ARG A 80 7.59 -21.56 -7.00
N GLN A 81 8.05 -22.15 -5.90
CA GLN A 81 8.01 -23.60 -5.68
C GLN A 81 6.69 -24.10 -5.06
N ALA A 82 5.81 -23.19 -4.63
CA ALA A 82 4.55 -23.55 -4.01
C ALA A 82 3.69 -24.41 -4.95
N THR A 83 3.06 -25.43 -4.38
CA THR A 83 2.19 -26.34 -5.14
C THR A 83 0.71 -26.02 -4.96
N GLN A 84 0.38 -25.19 -3.97
CA GLN A 84 -0.97 -24.75 -3.62
C GLN A 84 -0.99 -23.25 -3.32
N HIS A 85 -2.08 -22.59 -3.73
CA HIS A 85 -2.41 -21.22 -3.36
C HIS A 85 -3.74 -21.22 -2.60
N ILE A 86 -3.73 -20.57 -1.44
CA ILE A 86 -4.92 -20.37 -0.61
C ILE A 86 -5.30 -18.89 -0.72
N GLY A 87 -6.41 -18.62 -1.38
CA GLY A 87 -6.98 -17.27 -1.46
C GLY A 87 -7.83 -16.94 -0.24
N VAL A 88 -7.67 -15.71 0.23
CA VAL A 88 -8.56 -15.04 1.18
C VAL A 88 -9.14 -13.83 0.46
N THR A 89 -10.44 -13.90 0.15
CA THR A 89 -11.16 -12.86 -0.59
C THR A 89 -12.26 -12.30 0.29
N SER A 90 -12.35 -10.98 0.36
CA SER A 90 -13.41 -10.27 1.09
C SER A 90 -14.05 -9.22 0.21
N VAL A 91 -15.35 -9.38 -0.07
CA VAL A 91 -16.20 -8.34 -0.67
C VAL A 91 -16.86 -7.54 0.45
N LEU A 92 -16.59 -6.24 0.48
CA LEU A 92 -16.80 -5.39 1.65
C LEU A 92 -17.52 -4.10 1.26
N PRO A 93 -18.61 -3.72 1.95
CA PRO A 93 -19.22 -2.42 1.73
C PRO A 93 -18.26 -1.30 2.18
N ALA A 94 -18.31 -0.14 1.52
CA ALA A 94 -17.44 1.00 1.84
C ALA A 94 -17.42 1.38 3.34
N GLY A 95 -18.59 1.28 4.01
CA GLY A 95 -18.72 1.59 5.44
C GLY A 95 -17.97 0.63 6.38
N ASP A 96 -17.44 -0.48 5.86
CA ASP A 96 -16.65 -1.45 6.61
C ASP A 96 -15.15 -1.14 6.62
N LEU A 97 -14.72 -0.11 5.89
CA LEU A 97 -13.33 0.31 5.81
C LEU A 97 -12.90 1.09 7.08
N PRO A 98 -11.69 0.83 7.62
CA PRO A 98 -10.69 -0.11 7.14
C PRO A 98 -10.73 -1.49 7.84
N LEU A 99 -11.72 -1.75 8.68
CA LEU A 99 -11.80 -2.97 9.49
C LEU A 99 -11.93 -4.24 8.63
N GLY A 100 -12.73 -4.19 7.56
CA GLY A 100 -12.95 -5.32 6.67
C GLY A 100 -11.66 -5.85 6.03
N PRO A 101 -10.88 -5.02 5.32
CA PRO A 101 -9.59 -5.45 4.75
C PRO A 101 -8.62 -5.93 5.83
N HIS A 102 -8.60 -5.27 7.00
CA HIS A 102 -7.80 -5.69 8.14
C HIS A 102 -8.10 -7.12 8.60
N LEU A 103 -9.39 -7.47 8.71
CA LEU A 103 -9.81 -8.83 9.05
C LEU A 103 -9.38 -9.84 7.98
N ALA A 104 -9.50 -9.49 6.70
CA ALA A 104 -9.07 -10.34 5.59
C ALA A 104 -7.55 -10.61 5.63
N ARG A 105 -6.73 -9.56 5.78
CA ARG A 105 -5.28 -9.70 5.94
C ARG A 105 -4.92 -10.52 7.17
N ALA A 106 -5.67 -10.33 8.27
CA ALA A 106 -5.45 -11.08 9.49
C ALA A 106 -5.76 -12.57 9.36
N ALA A 107 -6.83 -12.92 8.66
CA ALA A 107 -7.13 -14.31 8.32
C ALA A 107 -6.03 -14.91 7.44
N ALA A 108 -5.61 -14.22 6.38
CA ALA A 108 -4.56 -14.68 5.48
C ALA A 108 -3.24 -14.91 6.20
N LYS A 109 -2.89 -14.02 7.14
CA LYS A 109 -1.72 -14.17 7.98
C LYS A 109 -1.79 -15.34 8.94
N ALA A 110 -2.94 -15.55 9.60
CA ALA A 110 -3.14 -16.71 10.47
C ALA A 110 -3.01 -18.03 9.67
N ILE A 111 -3.48 -18.05 8.42
CA ILE A 111 -3.28 -19.18 7.51
C ILE A 111 -1.79 -19.35 7.21
N ALA A 112 -1.09 -18.30 6.78
CA ALA A 112 0.34 -18.34 6.44
C ALA A 112 1.19 -18.86 7.61
N GLU A 113 0.93 -18.39 8.84
CA GLU A 113 1.56 -18.91 10.05
C GLU A 113 1.30 -20.41 10.23
N SER A 114 0.05 -20.86 10.03
CA SER A 114 -0.34 -22.26 10.26
C SER A 114 0.25 -23.25 9.26
N VAL A 115 0.37 -22.84 7.99
CA VAL A 115 0.89 -23.69 6.91
C VAL A 115 2.36 -23.41 6.58
N CYS A 116 3.02 -22.55 7.34
CA CYS A 116 4.34 -22.00 7.02
C CYS A 116 4.40 -21.58 5.53
N GLY A 117 3.41 -20.81 5.09
CA GLY A 117 3.29 -20.32 3.72
C GLY A 117 3.89 -18.93 3.54
N VAL A 118 4.00 -18.51 2.28
CA VAL A 118 4.38 -17.14 1.90
C VAL A 118 3.10 -16.34 1.69
N LEU A 119 2.89 -15.29 2.49
CA LEU A 119 1.74 -14.41 2.36
C LEU A 119 2.02 -13.36 1.27
N VAL A 120 1.08 -13.20 0.35
CA VAL A 120 1.17 -12.28 -0.77
C VAL A 120 -0.06 -11.39 -0.80
N ASP A 121 0.16 -10.11 -1.08
CA ASP A 121 -0.86 -9.15 -1.50
C ASP A 121 -0.76 -8.99 -3.03
N PRO A 122 -1.69 -9.58 -3.81
CA PRO A 122 -1.66 -9.47 -5.25
C PRO A 122 -1.86 -8.04 -5.75
N VAL A 123 -2.61 -7.22 -5.00
CA VAL A 123 -2.96 -5.86 -5.39
C VAL A 123 -1.74 -4.94 -5.28
N SER A 124 -0.94 -5.05 -4.20
CA SER A 124 0.33 -4.34 -4.10
C SER A 124 1.47 -5.04 -4.86
N SER A 125 1.27 -6.32 -5.24
CA SER A 125 2.26 -7.20 -5.86
C SER A 125 3.48 -7.45 -4.95
N GLN A 126 3.23 -7.63 -3.66
CA GLN A 126 4.26 -7.78 -2.64
C GLN A 126 4.07 -9.03 -1.78
N VAL A 127 5.18 -9.65 -1.39
CA VAL A 127 5.23 -10.56 -0.24
C VAL A 127 5.05 -9.73 1.03
N LEU A 128 4.09 -10.11 1.85
CA LEU A 128 3.82 -9.45 3.12
C LEU A 128 4.55 -10.16 4.27
N PRO A 129 5.12 -9.41 5.22
CA PRO A 129 5.77 -9.98 6.38
C PRO A 129 4.76 -10.71 7.29
N VAL A 130 5.17 -11.87 7.80
CA VAL A 130 4.39 -12.65 8.76
C VAL A 130 4.77 -12.24 10.20
N VAL A 131 4.68 -10.95 10.53
CA VAL A 131 4.97 -10.38 11.87
C VAL A 131 3.70 -10.21 12.71
N PRO A 132 3.62 -10.64 13.98
CA PRO A 132 2.39 -10.54 14.80
C PRO A 132 1.71 -9.18 14.66
N PHE A 133 0.39 -9.15 14.47
CA PHE A 133 -0.32 -7.87 14.38
C PHE A 133 -0.05 -7.04 15.62
N GLY A 134 0.18 -5.74 15.41
CA GLY A 134 0.01 -4.73 16.45
C GLY A 134 -1.44 -4.71 16.95
N ARG A 135 -1.80 -3.69 17.74
CA ARG A 135 -3.18 -3.58 18.19
C ARG A 135 -4.09 -3.24 17.00
N PHE A 136 -5.16 -4.01 16.80
CA PHE A 136 -6.07 -3.85 15.66
C PHE A 136 -6.81 -2.50 15.60
N ASP A 137 -6.77 -1.71 16.68
CA ASP A 137 -7.30 -0.34 16.74
C ASP A 137 -6.37 0.71 16.10
N GLU A 138 -5.16 0.33 15.67
CA GLU A 138 -4.13 1.23 15.14
C GLU A 138 -3.93 0.97 13.63
N PHE A 139 -4.90 1.37 12.81
CA PHE A 139 -4.74 1.36 11.35
C PHE A 139 -3.68 2.39 10.93
N ALA A 140 -2.66 1.95 10.20
CA ALA A 140 -1.69 2.79 9.52
C ALA A 140 -1.57 2.35 8.06
N LEU A 141 -1.66 3.29 7.12
CA LEU A 141 -1.53 2.96 5.69
C LEU A 141 -0.09 2.51 5.33
N ALA A 142 0.89 2.92 6.13
CA ALA A 142 2.27 2.48 6.05
C ALA A 142 2.49 0.99 6.34
N ASP A 143 1.54 0.29 6.98
CA ASP A 143 1.66 -1.13 7.33
C ASP A 143 1.47 -2.04 6.11
N ASP A 144 2.27 -1.82 5.06
CA ASP A 144 2.22 -2.46 3.74
C ASP A 144 0.82 -2.51 3.11
N TRP A 145 0.01 -1.48 3.30
CA TRP A 145 -1.27 -1.33 2.60
C TRP A 145 -1.12 -0.63 1.26
N LEU A 146 0.01 0.05 1.06
CA LEU A 146 0.31 0.84 -0.12
C LEU A 146 1.69 0.44 -0.69
N GLY A 147 1.68 -0.24 -1.82
CA GLY A 147 2.89 -0.46 -2.63
C GLY A 147 3.19 0.74 -3.52
N ALA A 148 4.42 0.82 -4.02
CA ALA A 148 4.82 1.74 -5.08
C ALA A 148 5.61 0.99 -6.15
N SER A 149 5.29 1.18 -7.42
CA SER A 149 6.09 0.61 -8.52
C SER A 149 7.13 1.61 -9.01
N LEU A 150 8.40 1.20 -8.99
CA LEU A 150 9.50 1.89 -9.67
C LEU A 150 9.63 1.41 -11.13
N PRO A 151 10.14 2.23 -12.05
CA PRO A 151 10.32 1.80 -13.44
C PRO A 151 11.44 0.73 -13.57
N PRO A 152 11.31 -0.21 -14.52
CA PRO A 152 12.14 -1.44 -14.57
C PRO A 152 13.65 -1.20 -14.72
N TYR A 153 14.07 -0.11 -15.36
CA TYR A 153 15.48 0.15 -15.67
C TYR A 153 16.32 0.53 -14.44
N ARG A 154 15.69 0.79 -13.28
CA ARG A 154 16.39 1.04 -12.00
C ARG A 154 16.77 -0.25 -11.27
N ASN A 155 16.20 -1.40 -11.65
CA ASN A 155 16.57 -2.69 -11.07
C ASN A 155 17.98 -3.16 -11.50
N SER A 156 18.72 -2.37 -12.30
CA SER A 156 19.99 -2.79 -12.90
C SER A 156 21.11 -1.73 -12.99
N GLY A 157 20.97 -0.52 -12.41
CA GLY A 157 22.09 0.45 -12.39
C GLY A 157 21.77 1.86 -11.84
N ARG A 158 22.82 2.57 -11.37
CA ARG A 158 22.79 3.99 -10.95
C ARG A 158 22.54 4.91 -12.15
N CYS A 159 21.94 6.09 -11.93
CA CYS A 159 21.74 7.06 -13.02
C CYS A 159 23.10 7.53 -13.53
N ALA A 160 23.24 7.73 -14.84
CA ALA A 160 24.43 8.33 -15.44
C ALA A 160 24.27 9.83 -15.69
N ALA A 161 23.15 10.43 -15.29
CA ALA A 161 22.96 11.88 -15.36
C ALA A 161 23.85 12.57 -14.33
N ASP A 162 24.19 13.82 -14.62
CA ASP A 162 24.91 14.69 -13.69
C ASP A 162 24.08 14.90 -12.41
N GLU A 163 24.74 14.85 -11.25
CA GLU A 163 24.07 15.03 -9.94
C GLU A 163 23.65 16.49 -9.74
N ASP A 164 24.30 17.43 -10.43
CA ASP A 164 24.01 18.87 -10.36
C ASP A 164 22.90 19.33 -11.33
N ASP A 165 22.41 18.44 -12.22
CA ASP A 165 21.29 18.72 -13.12
C ASP A 165 19.96 18.23 -12.52
N ILE A 166 19.19 19.19 -11.97
CA ILE A 166 17.90 18.96 -11.29
C ILE A 166 16.91 18.16 -12.16
N ASP A 167 16.96 18.33 -13.48
CA ASP A 167 16.09 17.60 -14.42
C ASP A 167 16.83 16.50 -15.21
N GLY A 168 18.14 16.35 -15.02
CA GLY A 168 19.01 15.50 -15.85
C GLY A 168 18.64 14.02 -15.84
N CYS A 169 17.97 13.55 -14.79
CA CYS A 169 17.52 12.16 -14.63
C CYS A 169 16.01 12.03 -14.36
N ALA A 170 15.17 12.85 -15.00
CA ALA A 170 13.70 12.85 -14.85
C ALA A 170 12.99 11.58 -15.39
N CYS A 171 13.45 10.40 -14.98
CA CYS A 171 13.02 9.11 -15.50
C CYS A 171 12.10 8.35 -14.53
N VAL A 172 12.02 8.76 -13.25
CA VAL A 172 11.25 8.05 -12.23
C VAL A 172 9.76 8.27 -12.45
N TYR A 173 9.03 7.16 -12.44
CA TYR A 173 7.58 7.10 -12.48
C TYR A 173 7.11 6.29 -11.28
N LEU A 174 6.42 6.95 -10.37
CA LEU A 174 5.85 6.32 -9.19
C LEU A 174 4.34 6.22 -9.37
N THR A 175 3.80 5.07 -9.04
CA THR A 175 2.36 4.85 -8.96
C THR A 175 2.07 4.02 -7.72
N THR A 176 1.11 4.46 -6.92
CA THR A 176 0.65 3.69 -5.78
C THR A 176 -0.04 2.40 -6.24
N ARG A 177 -0.06 1.41 -5.36
CA ARG A 177 -0.84 0.19 -5.52
C ARG A 177 -1.49 -0.16 -4.21
N GLY A 178 -2.81 -0.30 -4.20
CA GLY A 178 -3.56 -0.73 -3.03
C GLY A 178 -4.75 0.15 -2.70
N LEU A 179 -4.80 1.40 -3.17
CA LEU A 179 -5.90 2.32 -2.87
C LEU A 179 -7.26 1.81 -3.36
N CYS A 180 -7.26 1.00 -4.41
CA CYS A 180 -8.50 0.41 -4.94
C CYS A 180 -9.25 -0.46 -3.90
N ARG A 181 -8.54 -1.13 -2.97
CA ARG A 181 -9.16 -1.93 -1.89
C ARG A 181 -9.88 -1.07 -0.85
N PHE A 182 -9.60 0.24 -0.86
CA PHE A 182 -10.27 1.27 -0.06
C PHE A 182 -11.25 2.10 -0.89
N GLY A 183 -11.55 1.70 -2.13
CA GLY A 183 -12.48 2.39 -3.01
C GLY A 183 -11.93 3.67 -3.63
N LEU A 184 -10.60 3.87 -3.59
CA LEU A 184 -9.95 5.09 -4.07
C LEU A 184 -9.13 4.82 -5.34
N PRO A 185 -8.97 5.83 -6.22
CA PRO A 185 -8.07 5.72 -7.37
C PRO A 185 -6.61 5.65 -6.90
N GLU A 186 -5.78 4.97 -7.69
CA GLU A 186 -4.32 5.01 -7.47
C GLU A 186 -3.78 6.40 -7.80
N LEU A 187 -2.69 6.79 -7.15
CA LEU A 187 -2.01 8.06 -7.34
C LEU A 187 -0.71 7.84 -8.11
N GLN A 188 -0.36 8.77 -8.99
CA GLN A 188 0.91 8.73 -9.71
C GLN A 188 1.62 10.08 -9.71
N ILE A 189 2.95 10.04 -9.79
CA ILE A 189 3.81 11.19 -10.07
C ILE A 189 4.88 10.75 -11.07
N THR A 190 5.13 11.58 -12.08
CA THR A 190 5.88 11.20 -13.30
C THR A 190 6.97 12.21 -13.59
N ASN A 191 8.03 11.79 -14.27
CA ASN A 191 9.18 12.65 -14.62
C ASN A 191 9.93 13.17 -13.39
N VAL A 192 10.00 12.34 -12.36
CA VAL A 192 10.75 12.64 -11.14
C VAL A 192 12.23 12.35 -11.38
N ALA A 193 13.10 13.26 -11.00
CA ALA A 193 14.53 13.06 -11.00
C ALA A 193 14.91 12.10 -9.86
N CYS A 194 15.86 11.20 -10.10
CA CYS A 194 16.21 10.17 -9.14
C CYS A 194 16.56 10.64 -7.72
N PRO A 195 17.23 11.78 -7.51
CA PRO A 195 17.47 12.30 -6.16
C PRO A 195 16.19 12.65 -5.38
N HIS A 196 15.04 12.79 -6.06
CA HIS A 196 13.76 13.20 -5.47
C HIS A 196 12.73 12.07 -5.42
N ASP A 197 13.12 10.81 -5.66
CA ASP A 197 12.20 9.68 -5.69
C ASP A 197 11.48 9.46 -4.35
N LEU A 198 12.21 9.56 -3.24
CA LEU A 198 11.68 9.43 -1.89
C LEU A 198 10.74 10.58 -1.53
N ALA A 199 11.14 11.82 -1.85
CA ALA A 199 10.31 13.00 -1.69
C ALA A 199 8.97 12.86 -2.44
N ALA A 200 9.05 12.47 -3.71
CA ALA A 200 7.87 12.20 -4.55
C ALA A 200 7.01 11.05 -3.98
N LEU A 201 7.64 9.98 -3.46
CA LEU A 201 6.93 8.89 -2.80
C LEU A 201 6.20 9.36 -1.54
N ASN A 202 6.84 10.18 -0.71
CA ASN A 202 6.26 10.71 0.51
C ASN A 202 5.11 11.71 0.22
N VAL A 203 5.18 12.47 -0.88
CA VAL A 203 4.03 13.23 -1.39
C VAL A 203 2.86 12.31 -1.74
N LEU A 204 3.08 11.20 -2.46
CA LEU A 204 2.03 10.23 -2.78
C LEU A 204 1.44 9.58 -1.53
N ARG A 205 2.27 9.18 -0.57
CA ARG A 205 1.85 8.59 0.72
C ARG A 205 0.97 9.55 1.51
N THR A 206 1.36 10.82 1.58
CA THR A 206 0.59 11.87 2.25
C THR A 206 -0.75 12.12 1.55
N ALA A 207 -0.75 12.20 0.22
CA ALA A 207 -1.97 12.36 -0.58
C ALA A 207 -2.92 11.16 -0.44
N ALA A 208 -2.39 9.95 -0.42
CA ALA A 208 -3.14 8.72 -0.19
C ALA A 208 -3.85 8.75 1.17
N GLN A 209 -3.13 9.11 2.25
CA GLN A 209 -3.71 9.25 3.58
C GLN A 209 -4.78 10.35 3.62
N ARG A 210 -4.54 11.48 2.95
CA ARG A 210 -5.50 12.59 2.87
C ARG A 210 -6.83 12.18 2.23
N LEU A 211 -6.78 11.31 1.23
CA LEU A 211 -7.96 10.83 0.49
C LEU A 211 -8.65 9.65 1.19
N LEU A 212 -7.94 8.89 2.03
CA LEU A 212 -8.43 7.68 2.69
C LEU A 212 -9.84 7.80 3.31
N PRO A 213 -10.20 8.90 4.02
CA PRO A 213 -11.53 9.03 4.60
C PRO A 213 -12.69 8.98 3.59
N LEU A 214 -12.46 9.39 2.34
CA LEU A 214 -13.49 9.38 1.30
C LEU A 214 -13.93 7.97 0.93
N GLY A 215 -13.02 6.98 1.04
CA GLY A 215 -13.30 5.58 0.74
C GLY A 215 -14.45 4.99 1.54
N ARG A 216 -14.80 5.58 2.70
CA ARG A 216 -15.91 5.13 3.56
C ARG A 216 -17.28 5.56 3.07
N HIS A 217 -17.35 6.38 2.02
CA HIS A 217 -18.56 7.02 1.55
C HIS A 217 -18.75 6.72 0.06
N PRO A 218 -19.65 5.79 -0.32
CA PRO A 218 -19.95 5.50 -1.71
C PRO A 218 -20.46 6.72 -2.48
N GLY A 219 -20.24 6.71 -3.80
CA GLY A 219 -20.74 7.72 -4.73
C GLY A 219 -19.65 8.65 -5.28
N GLU A 220 -20.11 9.70 -5.95
CA GLU A 220 -19.23 10.69 -6.58
C GLU A 220 -18.76 11.73 -5.56
N HIS A 221 -17.44 11.98 -5.55
CA HIS A 221 -16.81 13.02 -4.74
C HIS A 221 -16.14 14.04 -5.64
N ALA A 222 -16.52 15.31 -5.48
CA ALA A 222 -15.87 16.42 -6.16
C ALA A 222 -14.71 16.94 -5.31
N LEU A 223 -13.49 16.69 -5.76
CA LEU A 223 -12.25 17.19 -5.16
C LEU A 223 -11.90 18.57 -5.72
N PRO A 224 -11.32 19.46 -4.89
CA PRO A 224 -10.65 20.65 -5.42
C PRO A 224 -9.49 20.20 -6.35
N ALA A 225 -9.20 20.98 -7.39
CA ALA A 225 -8.01 20.73 -8.21
C ALA A 225 -6.72 20.86 -7.41
N GLU A 226 -6.72 21.68 -6.35
CA GLU A 226 -5.60 21.78 -5.43
C GLU A 226 -5.97 21.12 -4.11
N LEU A 227 -5.23 20.07 -3.75
CA LEU A 227 -5.33 19.36 -2.49
C LEU A 227 -4.25 19.89 -1.55
N LEU A 228 -4.67 20.23 -0.33
CA LEU A 228 -3.78 20.65 0.73
C LEU A 228 -3.39 19.44 1.58
N LEU A 229 -2.10 19.11 1.57
CA LEU A 229 -1.48 18.01 2.32
C LEU A 229 -0.92 18.57 3.62
N THR A 230 -1.33 18.01 4.75
CA THR A 230 -0.93 18.50 6.07
C THR A 230 0.09 17.57 6.73
N SER A 231 0.80 18.12 7.70
CA SER A 231 1.71 17.38 8.59
C SER A 231 1.02 16.21 9.29
N ALA A 232 -0.26 16.38 9.64
CA ALA A 232 -1.08 15.34 10.23
C ALA A 232 -1.41 14.20 9.24
N ASP A 233 -1.56 14.50 7.95
CA ASP A 233 -1.77 13.45 6.94
C ASP A 233 -0.50 12.59 6.79
N PHE A 234 0.68 13.20 6.79
CA PHE A 234 1.92 12.43 6.71
C PHE A 234 2.18 11.63 7.99
N SER A 235 1.94 12.23 9.17
CA SER A 235 2.02 11.54 10.46
C SER A 235 1.06 10.34 10.53
N ALA A 236 -0.20 10.54 10.14
CA ALA A 236 -1.22 9.50 10.17
C ALA A 236 -0.96 8.36 9.16
N PHE A 237 -0.29 8.64 8.04
CA PHE A 237 0.16 7.59 7.13
C PHE A 237 1.03 6.56 7.88
N TRP A 238 1.93 7.04 8.74
CA TRP A 238 2.81 6.25 9.60
C TRP A 238 2.16 5.76 10.90
N GLY A 239 0.85 5.98 11.10
CA GLY A 239 0.18 5.64 12.35
C GLY A 239 0.56 6.53 13.55
N ASN A 240 1.32 7.60 13.32
CA ASN A 240 1.67 8.57 14.34
C ASN A 240 0.53 9.61 14.49
N ARG A 241 0.52 10.31 15.63
CA ARG A 241 -0.45 11.35 15.98
C ARG A 241 0.16 12.74 16.04
N ASP A 242 1.47 12.83 16.26
CA ASP A 242 2.15 14.10 16.41
C ASP A 242 2.52 14.67 15.03
N PRO A 243 2.29 15.97 14.78
CA PRO A 243 2.75 16.62 13.55
C PRO A 243 4.25 16.41 13.32
N MET A 244 4.64 16.19 12.07
CA MET A 244 6.03 15.91 11.66
C MET A 244 6.77 17.13 11.10
N TRP A 245 6.07 18.25 10.95
CA TRP A 245 6.57 19.57 10.52
C TRP A 245 5.60 20.66 10.98
N ASP A 246 6.12 21.87 11.18
CA ASP A 246 5.39 23.00 11.76
C ASP A 246 4.87 24.00 10.70
N ASP A 247 5.38 23.94 9.48
CA ASP A 247 4.95 24.79 8.37
C ASP A 247 3.52 24.50 7.91
N GLY A 248 2.99 25.42 7.08
CA GLY A 248 1.66 25.30 6.49
C GLY A 248 1.47 24.03 5.63
N PRO A 249 0.23 23.78 5.15
CA PRO A 249 -0.02 22.66 4.27
C PRO A 249 0.74 22.79 2.96
N LEU A 250 1.23 21.66 2.45
CA LEU A 250 1.79 21.54 1.11
C LEU A 250 0.65 21.44 0.09
N ALA A 251 0.56 22.40 -0.82
CA ALA A 251 -0.40 22.35 -1.91
C ALA A 251 0.09 21.42 -3.04
N VAL A 252 -0.81 20.58 -3.55
CA VAL A 252 -0.56 19.76 -4.75
C VAL A 252 -1.73 19.88 -5.71
N SER A 253 -1.47 19.86 -7.01
CA SER A 253 -2.55 19.77 -8.00
C SER A 253 -2.88 18.31 -8.33
N LEU A 254 -4.18 18.04 -8.47
CA LEU A 254 -4.74 16.77 -8.90
C LEU A 254 -5.27 16.89 -10.31
N SER A 255 -5.04 15.85 -11.12
CA SER A 255 -5.63 15.71 -12.44
C SER A 255 -5.97 14.26 -12.72
N GLU A 256 -7.09 14.01 -13.37
CA GLU A 256 -7.46 12.66 -13.79
C GLU A 256 -6.55 12.19 -14.93
N VAL A 257 -6.00 10.99 -14.78
CA VAL A 257 -5.26 10.30 -15.85
C VAL A 257 -6.16 9.23 -16.46
N THR A 258 -6.82 8.45 -15.60
CA THR A 258 -7.90 7.52 -15.94
C THR A 258 -8.92 7.52 -14.79
N PRO A 259 -10.10 6.90 -14.94
CA PRO A 259 -11.11 6.84 -13.87
C PRO A 259 -10.63 6.21 -12.55
N HIS A 260 -9.54 5.43 -12.59
CA HIS A 260 -8.95 4.78 -11.42
C HIS A 260 -7.53 5.26 -11.13
N ARG A 261 -7.10 6.38 -11.73
CA ARG A 261 -5.77 6.94 -11.53
C ARG A 261 -5.73 8.46 -11.59
N LEU A 262 -5.20 9.08 -10.54
CA LEU A 262 -4.96 10.52 -10.48
C LEU A 262 -3.47 10.82 -10.54
N ALA A 263 -3.09 11.86 -11.28
CA ALA A 263 -1.76 12.44 -11.23
C ALA A 263 -1.69 13.52 -10.15
N VAL A 264 -0.66 13.43 -9.32
CA VAL A 264 -0.24 14.44 -8.36
C VAL A 264 0.89 15.26 -8.99
N ARG A 265 0.77 16.59 -8.94
CA ARG A 265 1.70 17.55 -9.53
C ARG A 265 1.90 18.74 -8.59
N PRO A 266 2.92 19.59 -8.84
CA PRO A 266 3.02 20.89 -8.17
C PRO A 266 1.74 21.71 -8.35
N PRO A 267 1.50 22.72 -7.50
CA PRO A 267 0.44 23.71 -7.72
C PRO A 267 0.48 24.29 -9.14
N ALA A 268 -0.69 24.62 -9.70
CA ALA A 268 -0.78 25.06 -11.09
C ALA A 268 -0.11 26.43 -11.33
N ASP A 269 0.09 27.20 -10.27
CA ASP A 269 0.76 28.51 -10.26
C ASP A 269 2.24 28.43 -9.87
N PHE A 270 2.77 27.23 -9.55
CA PHE A 270 4.20 27.07 -9.31
C PHE A 270 4.99 27.33 -10.61
N PRO A 271 5.93 28.30 -10.63
CA PRO A 271 6.56 28.75 -11.87
C PRO A 271 7.66 27.81 -12.38
N GLY A 272 8.13 26.88 -11.53
CA GLY A 272 9.24 25.98 -11.82
C GLY A 272 8.84 24.59 -12.31
N THR A 273 9.83 23.71 -12.42
CA THR A 273 9.64 22.31 -12.80
C THR A 273 9.18 21.46 -11.62
N LEU A 274 8.77 20.21 -11.90
CA LEU A 274 8.43 19.26 -10.84
C LEU A 274 9.61 19.04 -9.88
N ASN A 275 10.83 18.96 -10.42
CA ASN A 275 12.00 18.62 -9.61
C ASN A 275 12.47 19.83 -8.78
N GLU A 276 12.34 21.05 -9.32
CA GLU A 276 12.51 22.28 -8.52
C GLU A 276 11.50 22.34 -7.37
N TRP A 277 10.22 22.02 -7.62
CA TRP A 277 9.20 21.96 -6.56
C TRP A 277 9.52 20.90 -5.50
N LEU A 278 9.91 19.69 -5.93
CA LEU A 278 10.27 18.61 -5.02
C LEU A 278 11.52 18.95 -4.18
N TRP A 279 12.37 19.86 -4.65
CA TRP A 279 13.62 20.25 -3.98
C TRP A 279 13.43 21.44 -3.05
N ASP A 280 12.77 22.51 -3.50
CA ASP A 280 12.74 23.80 -2.79
C ASP A 280 11.54 23.98 -1.86
N GLU A 281 10.40 23.33 -2.15
CA GLU A 281 9.11 23.64 -1.50
C GLU A 281 8.65 22.57 -0.50
N LEU A 282 9.26 21.39 -0.51
CA LEU A 282 8.86 20.31 0.38
C LEU A 282 9.43 20.50 1.79
N PRO A 283 8.65 20.20 2.85
CA PRO A 283 9.18 20.08 4.19
C PRO A 283 10.37 19.09 4.24
N PRO A 284 11.48 19.41 4.93
CA PRO A 284 12.69 18.58 4.95
C PRO A 284 12.43 17.11 5.31
N ILE A 285 11.47 16.85 6.21
CA ILE A 285 11.09 15.51 6.65
C ILE A 285 10.56 14.62 5.53
N LEU A 286 10.04 15.19 4.42
CA LEU A 286 9.60 14.42 3.27
C LEU A 286 10.77 13.84 2.46
N HIS A 287 12.00 14.32 2.68
CA HIS A 287 13.22 13.77 2.06
C HIS A 287 13.86 12.66 2.89
N GLU A 288 13.32 12.36 4.08
CA GLU A 288 13.90 11.38 4.99
C GLU A 288 13.21 10.02 4.85
N LEU A 289 14.00 8.94 4.93
CA LEU A 289 13.48 7.61 5.22
C LEU A 289 13.19 7.58 6.71
N LEU A 290 11.90 7.63 7.05
CA LEU A 290 11.50 7.54 8.43
C LEU A 290 11.79 6.13 8.94
N SER A 291 12.19 6.03 10.20
CA SER A 291 12.28 4.74 10.92
C SER A 291 11.12 4.63 11.90
N CYS A 292 9.94 5.15 11.51
CA CYS A 292 8.72 5.01 12.29
C CYS A 292 8.22 3.58 12.12
N GLU A 293 7.87 2.86 13.20
CA GLU A 293 7.12 1.59 13.03
C GLU A 293 5.90 1.89 12.13
N PRO A 294 5.78 1.25 10.95
CA PRO A 294 6.25 -0.10 10.58
C PRO A 294 7.54 -0.20 9.72
N ASP A 295 8.28 0.90 9.48
CA ASP A 295 9.57 0.95 8.76
C ASP A 295 10.74 0.27 9.52
N HIS A 296 10.53 -0.91 10.13
CA HIS A 296 11.67 -1.71 10.57
C HIS A 296 12.41 -2.27 9.35
N ALA A 297 13.21 -1.39 8.73
CA ALA A 297 14.41 -1.76 8.01
C ALA A 297 15.15 -2.73 8.92
N MET A 298 15.23 -4.00 8.49
CA MET A 298 16.03 -5.00 9.15
C MET A 298 17.45 -4.45 9.28
N ALA A 299 17.78 -3.96 10.47
CA ALA A 299 19.12 -3.55 10.82
C ALA A 299 20.00 -4.81 10.69
N GLY A 300 20.72 -4.90 9.56
CA GLY A 300 21.81 -5.84 9.41
C GLY A 300 22.79 -5.58 10.53
N ARG A 301 22.82 -6.47 11.53
CA ARG A 301 23.89 -6.48 12.53
C ARG A 301 25.20 -6.73 11.78
N PRO A 302 26.22 -5.86 11.89
CA PRO A 302 27.57 -6.29 11.60
C PRO A 302 28.00 -7.20 12.76
N SER A 303 28.28 -8.45 12.42
CA SER A 303 28.98 -9.38 13.31
C SER A 303 30.35 -8.81 13.62
N GLY A 304 30.56 -8.40 14.86
CA GLY A 304 31.87 -8.15 15.48
C GLY A 304 32.01 -9.06 16.68
#